data_AF-A0A1B7W3V9-F1
#
_entry.id   AF-A0A1B7W3V9-F1
#
_cell.length_a   1.000
_cell.length_b   1.000
_cell.length_c   1.000
_cell.angle_alpha   90.00
_cell.angle_beta   90.00
_cell.angle_gamma   90.00
#
_symmetry.space_group_name_H-M   'P 1'
#
loop_
_entity.id
_entity.type
_entity.pdbx_description
1 polymer ?
#
loop_
_entity_poly.entity_id
_entity_poly.type
_entity_poly.pdbx_seq_one_letter_code
_entity_poly.pdbx_strand_id
1 'polypeptide(L)'
;MKYSFFILLSILFCMACNPVGKLVQEGDRKRDAGMHEEATTYYYNALLRKPKNGKAKEGLSISAQQVLNDKFTSFNKLVVENNVDEEMKVYKNAER
;
A
#
# COMPACT_ATOMS: atom_id res chain seq x y z
N MET A 1 -43.68 18.78 -13.34
CA MET A 1 -42.77 17.79 -14.00
C MET A 1 -41.34 18.27 -14.18
N LYS A 2 -41.02 19.58 -14.31
CA LYS A 2 -39.64 20.06 -14.54
C LYS A 2 -38.65 19.82 -13.39
N TYR A 3 -39.11 19.81 -12.14
CA TYR A 3 -38.26 19.61 -10.95
C TYR A 3 -37.99 18.13 -10.63
N SER A 4 -38.81 17.20 -11.13
CA SER A 4 -38.61 15.76 -10.92
C SER A 4 -37.32 15.26 -11.56
N PHE A 5 -36.98 15.81 -12.74
CA PHE A 5 -35.73 15.48 -13.42
C PHE A 5 -34.50 16.04 -12.68
N PHE A 6 -34.62 17.23 -12.08
CA PHE A 6 -33.55 17.85 -11.29
C PHE A 6 -33.27 17.11 -9.97
N ILE A 7 -34.32 16.56 -9.33
CA ILE A 7 -34.18 15.75 -8.11
C ILE A 7 -33.55 14.39 -8.44
N LEU A 8 -33.90 13.77 -9.57
CA LEU A 8 -33.29 12.51 -10.00
C LEU A 8 -31.80 12.69 -10.36
N LEU A 9 -31.46 13.82 -10.98
CA LEU A 9 -30.08 14.15 -11.37
C LEU A 9 -29.17 14.49 -10.17
N SER A 10 -29.71 15.06 -9.08
CA SER A 10 -28.93 15.38 -7.88
C SER A 10 -28.57 14.14 -7.05
N ILE A 11 -29.43 13.11 -7.03
CA ILE A 11 -29.18 11.85 -6.32
C ILE A 11 -28.03 11.06 -6.99
N LEU A 12 -27.90 11.13 -8.33
CA LEU A 12 -26.80 10.50 -9.06
C LEU A 12 -25.43 11.15 -8.78
N PHE A 13 -25.37 12.43 -8.46
CA PHE A 13 -24.11 13.13 -8.16
C PHE A 13 -23.54 12.80 -6.77
N CYS A 14 -24.36 12.27 -5.85
CA CYS A 14 -23.93 11.89 -4.49
C CYS A 14 -23.18 10.55 -4.42
N MET A 15 -23.16 9.76 -5.51
CA MET A 15 -22.27 8.59 -5.64
C MET A 15 -20.88 8.98 -6.13
N ALA A 16 -20.37 10.13 -5.69
CA ALA A 16 -18.96 10.49 -5.82
C ALA A 16 -18.15 9.46 -5.01
N CYS A 17 -17.81 8.36 -5.68
CA CYS A 17 -16.95 7.30 -5.18
C CYS A 17 -15.70 7.95 -4.56
N ASN A 18 -15.31 7.54 -3.36
CA ASN A 18 -14.09 8.01 -2.70
C ASN A 18 -12.94 7.04 -3.07
N PRO A 19 -12.29 7.18 -4.24
CA PRO A 19 -11.33 6.19 -4.74
C PRO A 19 -10.12 6.07 -3.82
N VAL A 20 -9.74 7.16 -3.16
CA VAL A 20 -8.62 7.18 -2.21
C VAL A 20 -8.97 6.39 -0.96
N GLY A 21 -10.19 6.55 -0.43
CA GLY A 21 -10.67 5.78 0.72
C GLY A 21 -10.63 4.27 0.46
N LYS A 22 -11.03 3.84 -0.74
CA LYS A 22 -10.97 2.42 -1.14
C LYS A 22 -9.53 1.90 -1.18
N LEU A 23 -8.59 2.68 -1.73
CA LEU A 23 -7.17 2.30 -1.78
C LEU A 23 -6.58 2.15 -0.36
N VAL A 24 -6.88 3.09 0.54
CA VAL A 24 -6.43 3.00 1.94
C VAL A 24 -7.02 1.76 2.61
N GLN A 25 -8.30 1.48 2.41
CA GLN A 25 -8.96 0.31 2.98
C GLN A 25 -8.35 -1.00 2.50
N GLU A 26 -8.01 -1.14 1.21
CA GLU A 26 -7.33 -2.35 0.74
C GLU A 26 -5.89 -2.44 1.25
N GLY A 27 -5.19 -1.31 1.37
CA GLY A 27 -3.90 -1.27 2.07
C GLY A 27 -3.99 -1.80 3.50
N ASP A 28 -5.00 -1.35 4.25
CA ASP A 28 -5.25 -1.81 5.62
C ASP A 28 -5.50 -3.33 5.66
N ARG A 29 -6.36 -3.86 4.79
CA ARG A 29 -6.62 -5.31 4.72
C ARG A 29 -5.38 -6.13 4.41
N LYS A 30 -4.55 -5.65 3.47
CA LYS A 30 -3.29 -6.33 3.10
C LYS A 30 -2.28 -6.29 4.23
N ARG A 31 -2.14 -5.14 4.89
CA ARG A 31 -1.25 -4.98 6.05
C ARG A 31 -1.68 -5.91 7.19
N ASP A 32 -2.96 -5.95 7.51
CA ASP A 32 -3.50 -6.76 8.61
C ASP A 32 -3.39 -8.27 8.31
N ALA A 33 -3.32 -8.64 7.02
CA ALA A 33 -3.00 -10.00 6.56
C ALA A 33 -1.49 -10.32 6.50
N GLY A 34 -0.62 -9.40 6.91
CA GLY A 34 0.85 -9.56 6.82
C GLY A 34 1.44 -9.37 5.41
N MET A 35 0.62 -8.98 4.44
CA MET A 35 1.03 -8.77 3.05
C MET A 35 1.62 -7.36 2.86
N HIS A 36 2.73 -7.09 3.54
CA HIS A 36 3.27 -5.74 3.67
C HIS A 36 3.73 -5.11 2.34
N GLU A 37 4.30 -5.88 1.41
CA GLU A 37 4.67 -5.38 0.07
C GLU A 37 3.43 -4.89 -0.70
N GLU A 38 2.36 -5.69 -0.76
CA GLU A 38 1.12 -5.28 -1.43
C GLU A 38 0.46 -4.08 -0.74
N ALA A 39 0.49 -4.04 0.61
CA ALA A 39 -0.02 -2.91 1.37
C ALA A 39 0.70 -1.61 0.98
N THR A 40 2.03 -1.63 0.85
CA THR A 40 2.79 -0.44 0.41
C THR A 40 2.35 0.05 -0.97
N THR A 41 2.07 -0.86 -1.92
CA THR A 41 1.57 -0.48 -3.25
C THR A 41 0.23 0.25 -3.17
N TYR A 42 -0.71 -0.24 -2.37
CA TYR A 42 -2.02 0.41 -2.21
C TYR A 42 -1.93 1.78 -1.56
N TYR A 43 -1.13 1.93 -0.49
CA TYR A 43 -0.93 3.23 0.15
C TYR A 43 -0.19 4.22 -0.74
N TYR A 44 0.84 3.77 -1.48
CA TYR A 44 1.54 4.59 -2.47
C TYR A 44 0.57 5.12 -3.54
N ASN A 45 -0.26 4.24 -4.10
CA ASN A 45 -1.30 4.63 -5.06
C ASN A 45 -2.32 5.62 -4.48
N ALA A 46 -2.66 5.50 -3.19
CA ALA A 46 -3.51 6.47 -2.50
C ALA A 46 -2.82 7.84 -2.39
N LEU A 47 -1.51 7.87 -2.14
CA LEU A 47 -0.72 9.10 -2.05
C LEU A 47 -0.46 9.76 -3.41
N LEU A 48 -0.32 8.99 -4.49
CA LEU A 48 -0.28 9.54 -5.85
C LEU A 48 -1.53 10.37 -6.17
N ARG A 49 -2.69 9.96 -5.64
CA ARG A 49 -3.98 10.65 -5.85
C ARG A 49 -4.23 11.75 -4.83
N LYS A 50 -3.87 11.54 -3.56
CA LYS A 50 -4.04 12.51 -2.47
C LYS A 50 -2.78 12.55 -1.60
N PRO A 51 -1.76 13.33 -2.00
CA PRO A 51 -0.47 13.36 -1.30
C PRO A 51 -0.52 13.80 0.17
N LYS A 52 -1.59 14.51 0.57
CA LYS A 52 -1.81 14.97 1.95
C LYS A 52 -2.64 13.99 2.80
N ASN A 53 -2.92 12.78 2.32
CA ASN A 53 -3.67 11.79 3.09
C ASN A 53 -2.82 11.22 4.24
N GLY A 54 -3.12 11.62 5.48
CA GLY A 54 -2.39 11.19 6.68
C GLY A 54 -2.41 9.68 6.89
N LYS A 55 -3.59 9.04 6.74
CA LYS A 55 -3.72 7.58 6.92
C LYS A 55 -2.88 6.81 5.92
N ALA A 56 -2.86 7.25 4.66
CA ALA A 56 -2.03 6.59 3.63
C ALA A 56 -0.53 6.77 3.91
N LYS A 57 -0.09 7.93 4.41
CA LYS A 57 1.32 8.13 4.81
C LYS A 57 1.71 7.22 5.96
N GLU A 58 0.88 7.15 6.99
CA GLU A 58 1.10 6.30 8.16
C GLU A 58 1.14 4.82 7.76
N GLY A 59 0.13 4.35 7.03
CA GLY A 59 0.06 2.98 6.53
C GLY A 59 1.26 2.59 5.66
N LEU A 60 1.68 3.49 4.75
CA LEU A 60 2.88 3.30 3.94
C LEU A 60 4.13 3.18 4.82
N SER A 61 4.32 4.09 5.79
CA SER A 61 5.50 4.09 6.66
C SER A 61 5.61 2.79 7.46
N ILE A 62 4.51 2.34 8.07
CA ILE A 62 4.49 1.11 8.88
C ILE A 62 4.79 -0.10 8.00
N SER A 63 4.13 -0.20 6.85
CA SER A 63 4.25 -1.38 5.98
C SER A 63 5.61 -1.44 5.30
N ALA A 64 6.16 -0.29 4.88
CA ALA A 64 7.49 -0.21 4.30
C ALA A 64 8.58 -0.61 5.31
N GLN A 65 8.44 -0.20 6.58
CA GLN A 65 9.38 -0.62 7.62
C GLN A 65 9.38 -2.13 7.81
N GLN A 66 8.22 -2.79 7.77
CA GLN A 66 8.15 -4.26 7.87
C GLN A 66 8.83 -4.93 6.66
N VAL A 67 8.54 -4.46 5.44
CA VAL A 67 9.20 -4.97 4.23
C VAL A 67 10.73 -4.86 4.33
N LEU A 68 11.25 -3.72 4.81
CA LEU A 68 12.68 -3.55 5.01
C LEU A 68 13.22 -4.50 6.08
N ASN A 69 12.53 -4.62 7.22
CA ASN A 69 12.92 -5.54 8.29
C ASN A 69 12.97 -6.99 7.81
N ASP A 70 12.01 -7.44 7.01
CA ASP A 70 11.96 -8.79 6.46
C ASP A 70 13.14 -9.05 5.53
N LYS A 71 13.47 -8.08 4.67
CA LYS A 71 14.63 -8.17 3.78
C LYS A 71 15.95 -8.21 4.56
N PHE A 72 16.11 -7.34 5.56
CA PHE A 72 17.30 -7.35 6.43
C PHE A 72 17.43 -8.63 7.23
N THR A 73 16.33 -9.15 7.78
CA THR A 73 16.31 -10.40 8.54
C THR A 73 16.71 -11.58 7.66
N SER A 74 16.15 -11.65 6.45
CA SER A 74 16.46 -12.69 5.47
C SER A 74 17.94 -12.63 5.06
N PHE A 75 18.45 -11.43 4.80
CA PHE A 75 19.86 -11.22 4.47
C PHE A 75 20.79 -11.66 5.61
N ASN A 76 20.54 -11.17 6.83
CA ASN A 76 21.37 -11.50 8.00
C ASN A 76 21.38 -13.00 8.31
N LYS A 77 20.26 -13.69 8.09
CA LYS A 77 20.21 -15.15 8.24
C LYS A 77 21.20 -15.85 7.30
N LEU A 78 21.26 -15.43 6.04
CA LEU A 78 22.16 -16.02 5.03
C LEU A 78 23.64 -15.76 5.35
N VAL A 79 23.96 -14.57 5.86
CA VAL A 79 25.30 -14.22 6.34
C VAL A 79 25.74 -15.16 7.47
N VAL A 80 24.86 -15.40 8.46
CA VAL A 80 25.15 -16.28 9.60
C VAL A 80 25.28 -17.75 9.16
N GLU A 81 24.51 -18.17 8.17
CA GLU A 81 24.55 -19.54 7.62
C GLU A 81 25.73 -19.78 6.66
N ASN A 82 26.57 -18.76 6.41
CA ASN A 82 27.73 -18.81 5.50
C ASN A 82 27.35 -19.21 4.05
N ASN A 83 26.11 -18.93 3.65
CA ASN A 83 25.54 -19.26 2.34
C ASN A 83 25.69 -18.07 1.37
N VAL A 84 26.93 -17.83 0.95
CA VAL A 84 27.36 -16.68 0.15
C VAL A 84 26.61 -16.54 -1.19
N ASP A 85 26.21 -17.67 -1.80
CA ASP A 85 25.51 -17.67 -3.09
C ASP A 85 24.07 -17.13 -2.99
N GLU A 86 23.37 -17.45 -1.90
CA GLU A 86 22.03 -16.92 -1.66
C GLU A 86 22.06 -15.47 -1.16
N GLU A 87 23.06 -15.11 -0.35
CA GLU A 87 23.30 -13.74 0.10
C GLU A 87 23.43 -12.78 -1.10
N MET A 88 24.26 -13.14 -2.08
CA MET A 88 24.46 -12.38 -3.31
C MET A 88 23.19 -12.23 -4.15
N LYS A 89 22.27 -13.21 -4.13
CA LYS A 89 20.97 -13.10 -4.83
C LYS A 89 20.05 -12.12 -4.13
N VAL A 90 19.97 -12.19 -2.79
CA VAL A 90 19.13 -11.27 -2.00
C VAL A 90 19.63 -9.84 -2.16
N TYR A 91 20.94 -9.62 -2.09
CA TYR A 91 21.56 -8.32 -2.30
C TYR A 91 21.23 -7.75 -3.69
N LYS A 92 21.44 -8.52 -4.76
CA LYS A 92 21.11 -8.09 -6.14
C LYS A 92 19.63 -7.83 -6.37
N ASN A 93 18.74 -8.57 -5.69
CA ASN A 93 17.30 -8.32 -5.76
C ASN A 93 16.88 -7.03 -5.04
N ALA A 94 17.64 -6.58 -4.04
CA ALA A 94 17.39 -5.31 -3.36
C ALA A 94 17.85 -4.09 -4.17
N GLU A 95 18.75 -4.26 -5.14
CA GLU A 95 19.24 -3.18 -6.03
C GLU A 95 18.32 -2.86 -7.22
N ARG A 96 17.34 -3.72 -7.51
CA ARG A 96 16.40 -3.56 -8.63
C ARG A 96 15.15 -2.79 -8.22
#